data_AF-A0A815WJZ5-F1
#
_entry.id   AF-A0A815WJZ5-F1
#
_cell.length_a   1.000
_cell.length_b   1.000
_cell.length_c   1.000
_cell.angle_alpha   90.00
_cell.angle_beta   90.00
_cell.angle_gamma   90.00
#
_symmetry.space_group_name_H-M   'P 1'
#
loop_
_entity.id
_entity.type
_entity.pdbx_description
1 polymer ?
#
loop_
_entity_poly.entity_id
_entity_poly.type
_entity_poly.pdbx_seq_one_letter_code
_entity_poly.pdbx_strand_id
1 'polypeptide(L)'
;QRAIANNQDIQKFQCPECKNEYESIQSLRQHQSAKAHQFNCPVCDEKFFTTLAQTQHQKDKNHYVLDYKCCQCNRYFAKIESLNQHQQATGHILSSSQILNQNEPIRPQTMNNDNKKDAQRIILEGIEAMKQIYLKKSLKK
;
A
#
# COMPACT_ATOMS: atom_id res chain seq x y z
N GLN A 1 40.27 -42.42 24.89
CA GLN A 1 40.31 -42.19 23.42
C GLN A 1 39.16 -41.27 23.04
N ARG A 2 39.50 -40.19 22.33
CA ARG A 2 38.72 -39.29 21.45
C ARG A 2 37.24 -38.98 21.78
N ALA A 3 37.01 -37.69 22.04
CA ALA A 3 35.72 -37.03 21.93
C ALA A 3 35.14 -37.20 20.51
N ILE A 4 33.92 -37.73 20.42
CA ILE A 4 33.15 -37.72 19.18
C ILE A 4 32.45 -36.36 19.13
N ALA A 5 33.08 -35.40 18.46
CA ALA A 5 32.39 -34.19 18.04
C ALA A 5 31.37 -34.59 16.97
N ASN A 6 30.09 -34.68 17.35
CA ASN A 6 28.98 -34.73 16.40
C ASN A 6 28.84 -33.35 15.73
N ASN A 7 29.73 -33.07 14.77
CA ASN A 7 29.49 -32.04 13.76
C ASN A 7 28.47 -32.60 12.76
N GLN A 8 27.19 -32.51 13.10
CA GLN A 8 26.16 -32.48 12.07
C GLN A 8 26.28 -31.11 11.39
N ASP A 9 26.93 -31.10 10.23
CA ASP A 9 26.82 -30.02 9.26
C ASP A 9 25.36 -30.03 8.77
N ILE A 10 24.46 -29.44 9.58
CA ILE A 10 23.06 -29.23 9.20
C ILE A 10 23.14 -28.22 8.06
N GLN A 11 23.10 -28.72 6.83
CA GLN A 11 23.04 -27.87 5.65
C GLN A 11 21.79 -26.99 5.77
N LYS A 12 22.00 -25.74 6.16
CA LYS A 12 20.92 -24.79 6.36
C LYS A 12 20.44 -24.28 5.01
N PHE A 13 19.13 -24.12 4.90
CA PHE A 13 18.49 -23.57 3.71
C PHE A 13 18.28 -22.08 3.91
N GLN A 14 18.96 -21.26 3.10
CA GLN A 14 18.92 -19.81 3.21
C GLN A 14 17.88 -19.20 2.27
N CYS A 15 17.10 -18.25 2.78
CA CYS A 15 16.21 -17.44 1.95
C CYS A 15 17.02 -16.42 1.13
N PRO A 16 16.95 -16.41 -0.20
CA PRO A 16 17.76 -15.50 -1.03
C PRO A 16 17.39 -14.02 -0.84
N GLU A 17 16.17 -13.72 -0.39
CA GLU A 17 15.67 -12.35 -0.25
C GLU A 17 15.99 -11.68 1.09
N CYS A 18 16.05 -12.43 2.20
CA CYS A 18 16.35 -11.87 3.52
C CYS A 18 17.49 -12.55 4.26
N LYS A 19 18.14 -13.54 3.63
CA LYS A 19 19.30 -14.25 4.18
C LYS A 19 19.04 -15.03 5.48
N ASN A 20 17.79 -15.17 5.90
CA ASN A 20 17.41 -16.02 7.04
C ASN A 20 17.68 -17.49 6.73
N GLU A 21 18.21 -18.20 7.72
CA GLU A 21 18.56 -19.61 7.64
C GLU A 21 17.47 -20.48 8.26
N TYR A 22 17.19 -21.62 7.63
CA TYR A 22 16.19 -22.59 8.07
C TYR A 22 16.81 -23.98 8.11
N GLU A 23 16.41 -24.78 9.10
CA GLU A 23 16.92 -26.15 9.29
C GLU A 23 16.34 -27.16 8.26
N SER A 24 15.30 -26.77 7.51
CA SER A 24 14.69 -27.62 6.49
C SER A 24 14.17 -26.84 5.28
N ILE A 25 14.11 -27.50 4.11
CA ILE A 25 13.47 -26.97 2.90
C ILE A 25 12.00 -26.65 3.15
N GLN A 26 11.31 -27.46 3.97
CA GLN A 26 9.89 -27.25 4.28
C GLN A 26 9.66 -25.94 5.04
N SER A 27 10.50 -25.64 6.04
CA SER A 27 10.47 -24.38 6.78
C SER A 27 10.81 -23.18 5.88
N LEU A 28 11.78 -23.33 4.97
CA LEU A 28 12.09 -22.31 3.97
C LEU A 28 10.90 -22.06 3.02
N ARG A 29 10.25 -23.12 2.52
CA ARG A 29 9.07 -23.01 1.63
C ARG A 29 7.89 -22.35 2.34
N GLN A 30 7.63 -22.68 3.60
CA GLN A 30 6.60 -22.02 4.40
C GLN A 30 6.92 -20.53 4.60
N HIS A 31 8.17 -20.20 4.91
CA HIS A 31 8.63 -18.83 5.01
C HIS A 31 8.43 -18.05 3.69
N GLN A 32 8.85 -18.64 2.56
CA GLN A 32 8.70 -18.02 1.25
C GLN A 32 7.22 -17.85 0.87
N SER A 33 6.37 -18.84 1.16
CA SER A 33 4.93 -18.74 0.95
C SER A 33 4.31 -17.63 1.80
N ALA A 34 4.67 -17.53 3.08
CA ALA A 34 4.19 -16.48 3.97
C ALA A 34 4.68 -15.09 3.54
N LYS A 35 5.92 -14.98 3.04
CA LYS A 35 6.46 -13.75 2.43
C LYS A 35 5.77 -13.38 1.13
N ALA A 36 5.43 -14.36 0.30
CA ALA A 36 4.68 -14.14 -0.94
C ALA A 36 3.27 -13.62 -0.65
N HIS A 37 2.69 -13.99 0.50
CA HIS A 37 1.38 -13.54 0.97
C HIS A 37 1.50 -12.40 1.99
N GLN A 38 2.39 -11.44 1.75
CA GLN A 38 2.46 -10.21 2.54
C GLN A 38 1.64 -9.10 1.89
N PHE A 39 0.90 -8.39 2.72
CA PHE A 39 0.19 -7.17 2.37
C PHE A 39 1.13 -6.00 2.62
N ASN A 40 1.64 -5.40 1.54
CA ASN A 40 2.59 -4.29 1.63
C ASN A 40 1.85 -2.96 1.77
N CYS A 41 2.37 -2.05 2.57
CA CYS A 41 1.87 -0.68 2.56
C CYS A 41 2.20 -0.03 1.19
N PRO A 42 1.25 0.67 0.54
CA PRO A 42 1.52 1.35 -0.72
C PRO A 42 2.37 2.62 -0.56
N VAL A 43 2.57 3.11 0.66
CA VAL A 43 3.27 4.38 0.96
C VAL A 43 4.67 4.15 1.55
N CYS A 44 4.85 3.10 2.35
CA CYS A 44 6.12 2.73 2.98
C CYS A 44 6.45 1.25 2.74
N ASP A 45 7.69 0.84 3.04
CA ASP A 45 8.13 -0.53 2.81
C ASP A 45 7.75 -1.51 3.96
N GLU A 46 6.81 -1.12 4.85
CA GLU A 46 6.28 -2.04 5.86
C GLU A 46 5.40 -3.12 5.23
N LYS A 47 5.57 -4.35 5.73
CA LYS A 47 4.90 -5.56 5.24
C LYS A 47 4.10 -6.19 6.36
N PHE A 48 2.88 -6.60 6.05
CA PHE A 48 1.94 -7.17 7.02
C PHE A 48 1.53 -8.56 6.59
N PHE A 49 1.24 -9.43 7.57
CA PHE A 49 0.78 -10.80 7.30
C PHE A 49 -0.75 -10.88 7.12
N THR A 50 -1.48 -9.80 7.39
CA THR A 50 -2.94 -9.75 7.22
C THR A 50 -3.38 -8.42 6.61
N THR A 51 -4.48 -8.44 5.85
CA THR A 51 -5.12 -7.24 5.30
C THR A 51 -5.57 -6.28 6.40
N LEU A 52 -6.05 -6.81 7.53
CA LEU A 52 -6.51 -6.01 8.65
C LEU A 52 -5.36 -5.22 9.29
N ALA A 53 -4.21 -5.85 9.52
CA ALA A 53 -3.04 -5.18 10.08
C ALA A 53 -2.49 -4.10 9.13
N GLN A 54 -2.43 -4.40 7.82
CA GLN A 54 -2.07 -3.42 6.80
C GLN A 54 -3.05 -2.23 6.76
N THR A 55 -4.35 -2.51 6.78
CA THR A 55 -5.40 -1.47 6.77
C THR A 55 -5.30 -0.61 8.02
N GLN A 56 -5.11 -1.21 9.19
CA GLN A 56 -4.98 -0.46 10.44
C GLN A 56 -3.73 0.43 10.42
N HIS A 57 -2.59 -0.10 9.97
CA HIS A 57 -1.39 0.70 9.74
C HIS A 57 -1.67 1.90 8.81
N GLN A 58 -2.40 1.69 7.71
CA GLN A 58 -2.76 2.78 6.81
C GLN A 58 -3.60 3.85 7.52
N LYS A 59 -4.52 3.45 8.40
CA LYS A 59 -5.33 4.39 9.18
C LYS A 59 -4.47 5.18 10.18
N ASP A 60 -3.65 4.49 10.96
CA ASP A 60 -2.86 5.08 12.04
C ASP A 60 -1.77 6.03 11.53
N LYS A 61 -1.18 5.69 10.37
CA LYS A 61 -0.15 6.51 9.71
C LYS A 61 -0.71 7.44 8.65
N ASN A 62 -2.02 7.43 8.44
CA ASN A 62 -2.68 8.17 7.36
C ASN A 62 -2.07 7.87 5.97
N HIS A 63 -1.63 6.63 5.75
CA HIS A 63 -1.09 6.12 4.49
C HIS A 63 -2.20 5.68 3.53
N TYR A 64 -3.24 6.51 3.42
CA TYR A 64 -4.31 6.27 2.45
C TYR A 64 -3.82 6.65 1.05
N VAL A 65 -4.12 5.77 0.10
CA VAL A 65 -3.97 6.06 -1.32
C VAL A 65 -5.22 6.77 -1.77
N LEU A 66 -5.07 7.97 -2.33
CA LEU A 66 -6.18 8.72 -2.89
C LEU A 66 -6.18 8.57 -4.41
N ASP A 67 -6.76 7.48 -4.87
CA ASP A 67 -6.72 7.08 -6.28
C ASP A 67 -7.68 7.85 -7.19
N TYR A 68 -8.61 8.63 -6.62
CA TYR A 68 -9.67 9.28 -7.40
C TYR A 68 -9.59 10.80 -7.26
N LYS A 69 -9.48 11.52 -8.38
CA LYS A 69 -9.37 12.99 -8.39
C LYS A 69 -10.58 13.62 -9.07
N CYS A 70 -11.17 14.63 -8.41
CA CYS A 70 -12.16 15.49 -9.04
C CYS A 70 -11.47 16.44 -10.03
N CYS A 71 -11.83 16.41 -11.32
CA CYS A 71 -11.23 17.28 -12.34
C CYS A 71 -11.64 18.76 -12.21
N GLN A 72 -12.73 19.07 -11.50
CA GLN A 72 -13.20 20.46 -11.36
C GLN A 72 -12.52 21.20 -10.19
N CYS A 73 -12.30 20.52 -9.07
CA CYS A 73 -11.71 21.14 -7.87
C CYS A 73 -10.36 20.54 -7.45
N ASN A 74 -9.82 19.60 -8.22
CA ASN A 74 -8.55 18.90 -7.97
C ASN A 74 -8.45 18.18 -6.61
N ARG A 75 -9.60 17.90 -5.98
CA ARG A 75 -9.65 17.19 -4.71
C ARG A 75 -9.53 15.69 -4.92
N TYR A 76 -8.76 15.04 -4.05
CA TYR A 76 -8.49 13.61 -4.10
C TYR A 76 -9.34 12.83 -3.09
N PHE A 77 -9.71 11.60 -3.45
CA PHE A 77 -10.56 10.69 -2.71
C PHE A 77 -9.99 9.28 -2.75
N ALA A 78 -10.14 8.55 -1.64
CA ALA A 78 -9.66 7.16 -1.52
C ALA A 78 -10.56 6.14 -2.23
N LYS A 79 -11.80 6.53 -2.53
CA LYS A 79 -12.84 5.68 -3.09
C LYS A 79 -13.66 6.42 -4.12
N ILE A 80 -14.12 5.70 -5.14
CA ILE A 80 -15.00 6.23 -6.17
C ILE A 80 -16.34 6.69 -5.59
N GLU A 81 -16.89 5.97 -4.59
CA GLU A 81 -18.15 6.37 -3.96
C GLU A 81 -18.01 7.72 -3.24
N SER A 82 -16.85 7.99 -2.64
CA SER A 82 -16.57 9.27 -1.99
C SER A 82 -16.42 10.42 -3.00
N LEU A 83 -15.83 10.15 -4.17
CA LEU A 83 -15.77 11.11 -5.27
C LEU A 83 -17.18 11.43 -5.81
N ASN A 84 -18.00 10.40 -6.05
CA ASN A 84 -19.37 10.55 -6.54
C ASN A 84 -20.24 11.34 -5.58
N GLN A 85 -20.18 11.02 -4.28
CA GLN A 85 -20.88 11.78 -3.24
C GLN A 85 -20.43 13.24 -3.21
N HIS A 86 -19.12 13.49 -3.34
CA HIS A 86 -18.61 14.85 -3.41
C HIS A 86 -19.18 15.62 -4.60
N GLN A 87 -19.23 15.02 -5.78
CA GLN A 87 -19.73 15.68 -7.00
C GLN A 87 -21.21 16.00 -6.91
N GLN A 88 -22.00 15.06 -6.39
CA GLN A 88 -23.42 15.28 -6.12
C GLN A 88 -23.62 16.43 -5.13
N ALA A 89 -22.85 16.46 -4.03
CA ALA A 89 -22.97 17.49 -3.00
C ALA A 89 -22.48 18.88 -3.43
N THR A 90 -21.54 18.95 -4.39
CA THR A 90 -20.94 20.21 -4.86
C THR A 90 -21.48 20.69 -6.20
N GLY A 91 -22.35 19.91 -6.84
CA GLY A 91 -22.90 20.24 -8.16
C GLY A 91 -21.85 20.19 -9.27
N HIS A 92 -20.76 19.43 -9.11
CA HIS A 92 -19.77 19.25 -10.16
C HIS A 92 -20.35 18.38 -11.29
N ILE A 93 -20.68 19.01 -12.42
CA ILE A 93 -21.26 18.33 -13.59
C ILE A 93 -20.15 17.71 -14.45
N LEU A 94 -20.18 16.39 -14.60
CA LEU A 94 -19.27 15.68 -15.49
C LEU A 94 -19.96 15.37 -16.82
N SER A 95 -19.26 15.60 -17.93
CA SER A 95 -19.61 15.03 -19.22
C SER A 95 -19.34 13.52 -19.25
N SER A 96 -20.01 12.78 -20.14
CA SER A 96 -19.86 11.32 -20.27
C SER A 96 -18.39 10.88 -20.45
N SER A 97 -17.56 11.68 -21.12
CA SER A 97 -16.12 11.43 -21.26
C SER A 97 -15.31 11.70 -19.98
N GLN A 98 -15.76 12.61 -19.12
CA GLN A 98 -15.13 12.89 -17.83
C GLN A 98 -15.46 11.84 -16.77
N ILE A 99 -16.66 11.23 -16.83
CA ILE A 99 -17.07 10.14 -15.95
C ILE A 99 -16.17 8.92 -16.16
N LEU A 100 -15.94 8.52 -17.42
CA LEU A 100 -15.07 7.39 -17.75
C LEU A 100 -13.64 7.59 -17.24
N ASN A 101 -13.09 8.80 -17.37
CA ASN A 101 -11.72 9.10 -16.95
C ASN A 101 -11.54 9.24 -15.43
N GLN A 102 -12.59 9.59 -14.68
CA GLN A 102 -12.50 9.76 -13.22
C GLN A 102 -12.82 8.49 -12.42
N ASN A 103 -13.50 7.54 -13.04
CA ASN A 103 -13.79 6.25 -12.42
C ASN A 103 -12.60 5.29 -12.50
N GLU A 104 -11.60 5.60 -13.33
CA GLU A 104 -10.33 4.90 -13.36
C GLU A 104 -9.44 5.36 -12.20
N PRO A 105 -8.93 4.44 -11.36
CA PRO A 105 -7.95 4.79 -10.34
C PRO A 105 -6.66 5.31 -11.01
N ILE A 106 -6.14 6.43 -10.49
CA ILE A 106 -4.93 7.09 -11.04
C ILE A 106 -3.70 6.17 -10.93
N ARG A 107 -3.73 5.16 -10.06
CA ARG A 107 -2.67 4.17 -9.91
C ARG A 107 -2.76 3.05 -10.97
N PRO A 108 -1.63 2.66 -11.60
CA PRO A 108 -1.56 1.46 -12.43
C PRO A 108 -1.98 0.20 -11.66
N GLN A 109 -2.91 -0.58 -12.23
CA GLN A 109 -3.44 -1.81 -11.62
C GLN A 109 -2.40 -2.94 -11.46
N THR A 110 -1.21 -2.79 -12.03
CA THR A 110 -0.03 -3.64 -11.80
C THR A 110 1.17 -2.78 -11.42
N MET A 111 1.77 -3.03 -10.25
CA MET A 111 2.95 -2.27 -9.81
C MET A 111 4.23 -2.96 -10.26
N ASN A 112 4.88 -2.39 -11.26
CA ASN A 112 6.30 -2.64 -11.52
C ASN A 112 7.13 -1.57 -10.79
N ASN A 113 8.35 -1.94 -10.35
CA ASN A 113 9.22 -1.12 -9.51
C ASN A 113 9.54 0.27 -10.11
N ASP A 114 9.48 0.41 -11.44
CA ASP A 114 9.80 1.66 -12.15
C ASP A 114 8.67 2.70 -12.09
N ASN A 115 7.41 2.26 -11.93
CA ASN A 115 6.24 3.14 -11.79
C ASN A 115 5.95 3.53 -10.32
N LYS A 116 6.75 3.00 -9.37
CA LYS A 116 6.55 3.21 -7.92
C LYS A 116 6.78 4.66 -7.51
N LYS A 117 7.70 5.38 -8.17
CA LYS A 117 8.06 6.77 -7.81
C LYS A 117 7.00 7.80 -8.22
N ASP A 118 6.40 7.67 -9.40
CA ASP A 118 5.34 8.58 -9.86
C ASP A 118 4.02 8.33 -9.13
N ALA A 119 3.68 7.06 -8.87
CA ALA A 119 2.54 6.71 -8.02
C ALA A 119 2.75 7.24 -6.59
N GLN A 120 3.95 7.09 -6.02
CA GLN A 120 4.27 7.60 -4.68
C GLN A 120 4.19 9.13 -4.61
N ARG A 121 4.59 9.86 -5.66
CA ARG A 121 4.43 11.32 -5.73
C ARG A 121 2.96 11.75 -5.68
N ILE A 122 2.10 11.15 -6.51
CA ILE A 122 0.66 11.47 -6.54
C ILE A 122 -0.01 11.12 -5.20
N ILE A 123 0.39 10.00 -4.59
CA ILE A 123 -0.09 9.59 -3.27
C ILE A 123 0.32 10.61 -2.20
N LEU A 124 1.57 11.08 -2.20
CA LEU A 124 2.06 12.08 -1.26
C LEU A 124 1.33 13.43 -1.42
N GLU A 125 1.08 13.88 -2.66
CA GLU A 125 0.27 15.08 -2.94
C GLU A 125 -1.16 14.93 -2.40
N GLY A 126 -1.76 13.75 -2.54
CA GLY A 126 -3.07 13.43 -1.97
C GLY A 126 -3.08 13.48 -0.44
N ILE A 127 -2.07 12.90 0.21
CA ILE A 127 -1.91 12.92 1.67
C ILE A 127 -1.76 14.36 2.18
N GLU A 128 -0.99 15.20 1.48
CA GLU A 128 -0.81 16.61 1.84
C GLU A 128 -2.10 17.41 1.70
N ALA A 129 -2.87 17.19 0.62
CA ALA A 129 -4.20 17.78 0.48
C ALA A 129 -5.16 17.38 1.62
N MET A 130 -5.10 16.13 2.08
CA MET A 130 -5.85 15.65 3.24
C MET A 130 -5.42 16.33 4.55
N LYS A 131 -4.11 16.49 4.79
CA LYS A 131 -3.60 17.25 5.96
C LYS A 131 -4.17 18.67 5.98
N GLN A 132 -4.20 19.34 4.83
CA GLN A 132 -4.76 20.69 4.71
C GLN A 132 -6.28 20.73 5.00
N ILE A 133 -7.03 19.72 4.58
CA ILE A 133 -8.46 19.60 4.90
C ILE A 133 -8.68 19.38 6.41
N TYR A 134 -7.87 18.52 7.04
CA TYR A 134 -7.99 18.20 8.46
C TYR A 134 -7.61 19.39 9.35
N LEU A 135 -6.52 20.11 9.01
CA LEU A 135 -6.13 21.37 9.66
C LEU A 135 -7.24 22.42 9.54
N LYS A 136 -7.84 22.60 8.35
CA LYS A 136 -8.97 23.53 8.16
C LYS A 136 -10.22 23.16 8.94
N LYS A 137 -10.47 21.88 9.22
CA LYS A 137 -11.57 21.43 10.10
C LYS A 137 -11.25 21.65 11.58
N SER A 138 -9.99 21.46 11.99
CA SER A 138 -9.53 21.72 13.36
C SER A 138 -9.59 23.21 13.75
N LEU A 139 -9.39 24.11 12.78
CA LEU A 139 -9.43 25.57 12.98
C LEU A 139 -10.86 26.15 12.96
N LYS A 140 -11.87 25.34 12.64
CA LYS A 140 -13.30 25.73 12.63
C LYS A 140 -14.09 25.21 13.85
N LYS A 141 -13.39 24.62 14.82
CA LYS A 141 -13.91 24.35 16.18
C LYS A 141 -13.45 25.46 17.11
#